data_AF-A0A075K6U4-F1
#
_entry.id   AF-A0A075K6U4-F1
#
_cell.length_a   1.000
_cell.length_b   1.000
_cell.length_c   1.000
_cell.angle_alpha   90.00
_cell.angle_beta   90.00
_cell.angle_gamma   90.00
#
_symmetry.space_group_name_H-M   'P 1'
#
loop_
_entity.id
_entity.type
_entity.pdbx_description
1 polymer ?
#
loop_
_entity_poly.entity_id
_entity_poly.type
_entity_poly.pdbx_seq_one_letter_code
_entity_poly.pdbx_strand_id
1 'polypeptide(L)'
;MRIEFFMNILAMAIATFATRFVSIGLLGSSGVPAWFGRFLKHVPTAMLTALIAPAIFAPRGYIELTFANHYLMAGAVAIFVAYKRQPPIATMGAGIAVMLALRIM
;
A
#
# COMPACT_ATOMS: atom_id res chain seq x y z
N MET A 1 -4.46 -25.77 21.31
CA MET A 1 -4.50 -24.42 20.70
C MET A 1 -5.12 -23.48 21.74
N ARG A 2 -4.39 -22.48 22.25
CA ARG A 2 -4.82 -21.72 23.45
C ARG A 2 -6.04 -20.83 23.15
N ILE A 3 -7.03 -20.84 24.05
CA ILE A 3 -8.30 -20.08 23.95
C ILE A 3 -8.07 -18.57 23.76
N GLU A 4 -6.95 -18.07 24.28
CA GLU A 4 -6.39 -16.72 24.10
C GLU A 4 -6.44 -16.24 22.64
N PHE A 5 -6.07 -17.09 21.69
CA PHE A 5 -6.05 -16.72 20.27
C PHE A 5 -7.45 -16.49 19.73
N PHE A 6 -8.41 -17.33 20.13
CA PHE A 6 -9.78 -17.21 19.68
C PHE A 6 -10.43 -15.93 20.23
N MET A 7 -10.14 -15.60 21.48
CA MET A 7 -10.62 -14.38 22.12
C MET A 7 -10.01 -13.12 21.49
N ASN A 8 -8.71 -13.13 21.15
CA ASN A 8 -8.06 -12.02 20.45
C ASN A 8 -8.60 -11.83 19.03
N ILE A 9 -8.80 -12.91 18.27
CA ILE A 9 -9.39 -12.85 16.93
C ILE A 9 -10.80 -12.25 17.01
N LEU A 10 -11.60 -12.72 17.97
CA LEU A 10 -12.96 -12.22 18.16
C LEU A 10 -12.97 -10.74 18.56
N ALA A 11 -12.08 -10.33 19.48
CA ALA A 11 -11.94 -8.94 19.88
C ALA A 11 -11.51 -8.03 18.72
N MET A 12 -10.50 -8.44 17.93
CA MET A 12 -10.07 -7.69 16.73
C MET A 12 -11.18 -7.64 15.67
N ALA A 13 -11.91 -8.73 15.47
CA ALA A 13 -13.03 -8.77 14.55
C ALA A 13 -14.12 -7.77 14.97
N ILE A 14 -14.53 -7.80 16.25
CA ILE A 14 -15.53 -6.86 16.78
C ILE A 14 -15.03 -5.41 16.64
N ALA A 15 -13.80 -5.10 17.05
CA ALA A 15 -13.26 -3.75 16.95
C ALA A 15 -13.20 -3.25 15.49
N THR A 16 -12.78 -4.10 14.56
CA THR A 16 -12.70 -3.77 13.13
C THR A 16 -14.09 -3.58 12.52
N PHE A 17 -15.05 -4.45 12.85
CA PHE A 17 -16.42 -4.33 12.38
C PHE A 17 -17.09 -3.08 12.96
N ALA A 18 -16.95 -2.85 14.27
CA ALA A 18 -17.51 -1.68 14.94
C ALA A 18 -17.00 -0.38 14.29
N THR A 19 -15.68 -0.21 14.16
CA THR A 19 -15.10 0.99 13.53
C THR A 19 -15.59 1.18 12.09
N ARG A 20 -15.68 0.11 11.30
CA ARG A 20 -16.11 0.17 9.90
C ARG A 20 -17.60 0.48 9.75
N PHE A 21 -18.46 -0.18 10.53
CA PHE A 21 -19.92 0.04 10.50
C PHE A 21 -20.30 1.38 11.11
N VAL A 22 -19.65 1.81 12.19
CA VAL A 22 -19.86 3.14 12.78
C VAL A 22 -19.48 4.22 11.78
N SER A 23 -18.34 4.06 11.08
CA SER A 23 -17.94 4.99 10.02
C SER A 23 -18.97 5.08 8.90
N ILE A 24 -19.48 3.93 8.41
CA ILE A 24 -20.49 3.90 7.35
C ILE A 24 -21.84 4.44 7.84
N GLY A 25 -22.27 4.12 9.06
CA GLY A 25 -23.54 4.57 9.64
C GLY A 25 -23.57 6.07 9.94
N LEU A 26 -22.48 6.61 10.51
CA LEU A 26 -22.34 8.04 10.80
C LEU A 26 -22.25 8.88 9.51
N LEU A 27 -21.43 8.46 8.54
CA LEU A 27 -21.26 9.18 7.27
C LEU A 27 -22.41 8.93 6.28
N GLY A 28 -23.07 7.78 6.37
CA GLY A 28 -24.20 7.41 5.51
C GLY A 28 -25.48 8.16 5.86
N SER A 29 -25.73 8.45 7.14
CA SER A 29 -26.93 9.16 7.60
C SER A 29 -26.83 10.69 7.43
N SER A 30 -25.64 11.27 7.64
CA SER A 30 -25.46 12.74 7.62
C SER A 30 -25.14 13.34 6.25
N GLY A 31 -25.04 12.51 5.20
CA GLY A 31 -24.66 12.96 3.86
C GLY A 31 -23.20 13.44 3.82
N VAL A 32 -22.30 12.64 3.26
CA VAL A 32 -20.91 13.07 3.09
C VAL A 32 -20.87 14.33 2.21
N PRO A 33 -20.30 15.46 2.68
CA PRO A 33 -20.13 16.65 1.85
C PRO A 33 -19.37 16.29 0.57
N ALA A 34 -19.82 16.78 -0.59
CA ALA A 34 -19.24 16.40 -1.89
C ALA A 34 -17.73 16.66 -1.99
N TRP A 35 -17.18 17.60 -1.20
CA TRP A 35 -15.74 17.80 -1.09
C TRP A 35 -15.05 16.63 -0.36
N PHE A 36 -15.58 16.19 0.78
CA PHE A 36 -15.02 15.11 1.60
C PHE A 36 -15.08 13.76 0.88
N GLY A 37 -16.18 13.46 0.19
CA GLY A 37 -16.30 12.25 -0.63
C GLY A 37 -15.28 12.19 -1.77
N ARG A 38 -14.91 13.34 -2.37
CA ARG A 38 -13.84 13.41 -3.38
C ARG A 38 -12.46 13.14 -2.77
N PHE A 39 -12.18 13.65 -1.56
CA PHE A 39 -10.94 13.34 -0.84
C PHE A 39 -10.85 11.86 -0.46
N LEU A 40 -11.91 11.29 0.10
CA LEU A 40 -11.95 9.87 0.51
C LEU A 40 -11.66 8.90 -0.64
N LYS A 41 -12.08 9.22 -1.87
CA LYS A 41 -11.76 8.42 -3.07
C LYS A 41 -10.26 8.31 -3.36
N HIS A 42 -9.47 9.29 -2.94
CA HIS A 42 -8.02 9.31 -3.15
C HIS A 42 -7.23 8.72 -1.98
N VAL A 43 -7.87 8.47 -0.84
CA VAL A 43 -7.22 7.90 0.35
C VAL A 43 -6.52 6.57 0.06
N PRO A 44 -7.14 5.59 -0.64
CA PRO A 44 -6.47 4.32 -0.92
C PRO A 44 -5.19 4.51 -1.75
N THR A 45 -5.26 5.32 -2.82
CA THR A 45 -4.12 5.58 -3.68
C THR A 45 -3.02 6.37 -2.96
N ALA A 46 -3.40 7.35 -2.14
CA ALA A 46 -2.48 8.15 -1.34
C ALA A 46 -1.77 7.29 -0.29
N MET A 47 -2.48 6.40 0.42
CA MET A 47 -1.87 5.47 1.36
C MET A 47 -0.90 4.51 0.70
N LEU A 48 -1.27 3.91 -0.43
CA LEU A 48 -0.37 3.03 -1.18
C LEU A 48 0.89 3.78 -1.63
N THR A 49 0.73 5.02 -2.10
CA THR A 49 1.86 5.88 -2.48
C THR A 49 2.73 6.21 -1.28
N ALA A 50 2.12 6.56 -0.13
CA ALA A 50 2.84 6.85 1.11
C ALA A 50 3.57 5.62 1.70
N LEU A 51 3.09 4.41 1.42
CA LEU A 51 3.75 3.16 1.79
C LEU A 51 4.93 2.85 0.86
N ILE A 52 4.73 3.02 -0.44
CA ILE A 52 5.71 2.63 -1.48
C ILE A 52 6.82 3.67 -1.63
N ALA A 53 6.51 4.97 -1.60
CA ALA A 53 7.47 6.05 -1.80
C ALA A 53 8.67 5.98 -0.85
N PRO A 54 8.53 5.89 0.49
CA PRO A 54 9.67 5.79 1.38
C PRO A 54 10.43 4.47 1.18
N ALA A 55 9.74 3.37 0.85
CA ALA A 55 10.38 2.10 0.58
C ALA A 55 11.32 2.16 -0.66
N ILE A 56 11.03 3.03 -1.62
CA ILE A 56 11.85 3.23 -2.83
C ILE A 56 12.93 4.30 -2.60
N PHE A 57 12.53 5.48 -2.12
CA PHE A 57 13.41 6.65 -2.04
C PHE A 57 14.29 6.69 -0.79
N ALA A 58 13.84 6.10 0.32
CA ALA A 58 14.54 6.12 1.59
C ALA A 58 14.51 4.76 2.32
N PRO A 59 14.96 3.66 1.68
CA PRO A 59 14.86 2.31 2.23
C PRO A 59 15.62 2.15 3.56
N ARG A 60 16.64 2.98 3.81
CA ARG A 60 17.48 2.97 5.02
C ARG A 60 17.20 4.15 5.98
N GLY A 61 16.13 4.90 5.74
CA GLY A 61 15.75 6.07 6.55
C GLY A 61 16.36 7.40 6.12
N TYR A 62 17.24 7.41 5.12
CA TYR A 62 17.75 8.61 4.45
C TYR A 62 17.50 8.53 2.94
N ILE A 63 17.36 9.68 2.28
CA ILE A 63 17.02 9.76 0.86
C ILE A 63 18.22 9.32 0.01
N GLU A 64 18.10 8.19 -0.67
CA GLU A 64 19.13 7.61 -1.55
C GLU A 64 18.72 7.72 -3.02
N LEU A 65 18.98 8.89 -3.62
CA LEU A 65 18.77 9.17 -5.06
C LEU A 65 20.00 8.82 -5.90
N THR A 66 20.60 7.66 -5.64
CA THR A 66 21.75 7.16 -6.41
C THR A 66 21.34 5.98 -7.28
N PHE A 67 21.98 5.83 -8.43
CA PHE A 67 21.83 4.63 -9.26
C PHE A 67 22.31 3.37 -8.51
N ALA A 68 23.12 3.48 -7.46
CA ALA A 68 23.44 2.34 -6.61
C ALA A 68 22.25 1.85 -5.76
N ASN A 69 21.14 2.59 -5.68
CA ASN A 69 19.96 2.16 -4.96
C ASN A 69 19.15 1.18 -5.81
N HIS A 70 19.24 -0.10 -5.44
CA HIS A 70 18.59 -1.19 -6.15
C HIS A 70 17.06 -1.09 -6.11
N TYR A 71 16.49 -0.53 -5.04
CA TYR A 71 15.05 -0.29 -4.90
C TYR A 71 14.56 0.78 -5.88
N LEU A 72 15.38 1.80 -6.13
CA LEU A 72 15.07 2.87 -7.07
C LEU A 72 15.02 2.34 -8.52
N MET A 73 16.00 1.52 -8.90
CA MET A 73 16.01 0.87 -10.22
C MET A 73 14.84 -0.10 -10.40
N ALA A 74 14.59 -0.98 -9.42
CA ALA A 74 13.47 -1.92 -9.47
C ALA A 74 12.12 -1.20 -9.54
N GLY A 75 11.96 -0.11 -8.76
CA GLY A 75 10.79 0.76 -8.80
C GLY A 75 10.59 1.45 -10.14
N ALA A 76 11.67 1.97 -10.75
CA ALA A 76 11.60 2.60 -12.07
C ALA A 76 11.15 1.61 -13.16
N VAL A 77 11.67 0.38 -13.14
CA VAL A 77 11.22 -0.66 -14.07
C VAL A 77 9.76 -1.04 -13.81
N ALA A 78 9.35 -1.19 -12.55
CA ALA A 78 7.97 -1.47 -12.22
C ALA A 78 7.02 -0.37 -12.73
N ILE A 79 7.39 0.91 -12.60
CA ILE A 79 6.62 2.05 -13.16
C ILE A 79 6.54 1.96 -14.69
N PHE A 80 7.65 1.66 -15.35
CA PHE A 80 7.69 1.52 -16.80
C PHE A 80 6.80 0.37 -17.31
N VAL A 81 6.82 -0.78 -16.63
CA VAL A 81 5.99 -1.93 -16.95
C VAL A 81 4.51 -1.64 -16.66
N ALA A 82 4.21 -0.97 -15.54
CA ALA A 82 2.85 -0.54 -15.18
C ALA A 82 2.25 0.42 -16.24
N TYR A 83 3.07 1.35 -16.76
CA TYR A 83 2.63 2.28 -17.80
C TYR A 83 2.19 1.55 -19.08
N LYS A 84 2.79 0.39 -19.36
CA LYS A 84 2.48 -0.43 -20.53
C LYS A 84 1.16 -1.24 -20.40
N ARG A 85 0.27 -0.87 -19.46
CA ARG A 85 -1.04 -1.53 -19.21
C ARG A 85 -0.93 -3.03 -18.95
N GLN A 86 0.19 -3.46 -18.38
CA GLN A 86 0.45 -4.86 -18.03
C GLN A 86 -0.40 -5.29 -16.83
N PRO A 87 -0.76 -6.58 -16.71
CA PRO A 87 -1.46 -7.07 -15.54
C PRO A 87 -0.62 -6.84 -14.28
N PRO A 88 -1.22 -6.60 -13.10
CA PRO A 88 -0.48 -6.31 -11.86
C PRO A 88 0.59 -7.36 -11.53
N ILE A 89 0.31 -8.63 -11.85
CA ILE A 89 1.25 -9.75 -11.70
C ILE A 89 2.51 -9.58 -12.55
N ALA A 90 2.39 -9.12 -13.80
CA ALA A 90 3.55 -8.89 -14.66
C ALA A 90 4.40 -7.71 -14.15
N THR A 91 3.75 -6.65 -13.67
CA THR A 91 4.43 -5.49 -13.06
C THR A 91 5.19 -5.89 -11.80
N MET A 92 4.55 -6.63 -10.89
CA MET A 92 5.19 -7.16 -9.68
C MET A 92 6.34 -8.11 -10.02
N GLY A 93 6.11 -9.04 -10.96
CA GLY A 93 7.12 -9.99 -11.41
C GLY A 93 8.36 -9.32 -11.99
N ALA A 94 8.17 -8.30 -12.84
CA ALA A 94 9.28 -7.54 -13.41
C ALA A 94 10.08 -6.79 -12.33
N GLY A 95 9.40 -6.12 -11.39
CA GLY A 95 10.04 -5.44 -10.28
C GLY A 95 10.85 -6.39 -9.39
N ILE A 96 10.27 -7.54 -9.03
CA ILE A 96 10.96 -8.59 -8.25
C ILE A 96 12.17 -9.12 -9.02
N ALA A 97 12.02 -9.44 -10.31
CA ALA A 97 13.10 -9.98 -11.13
C ALA A 97 14.29 -9.01 -11.21
N VAL A 98 14.03 -7.73 -11.43
CA VAL A 98 15.08 -6.70 -11.48
C VAL A 98 15.74 -6.51 -10.11
N MET A 99 14.94 -6.46 -9.04
CA MET A 99 15.48 -6.37 -7.68
C MET A 99 16.37 -7.56 -7.34
N LEU A 100 15.96 -8.78 -7.71
CA LEU A 100 16.73 -10.00 -7.47
C LEU A 100 18.03 -9.99 -8.28
N ALA A 101 17.95 -9.65 -9.57
CA ALA A 101 19.12 -9.58 -10.45
C ALA A 101 20.15 -8.57 -9.94
N LEU A 102 19.69 -7.37 -9.52
CA LEU A 102 20.56 -6.35 -8.95
C LEU A 102 21.14 -6.80 -7.60
N ARG A 103 20.36 -7.44 -6.73
CA ARG A 103 20.82 -7.86 -5.39
C ARG A 103 21.87 -8.98 -5.43
N ILE A 104 21.85 -9.80 -6.46
CA ILE A 104 22.79 -10.92 -6.66
C ILE A 104 24.13 -10.44 -7.25
N MET A 105 24.13 -9.28 -7.92
CA MET A 105 25.30 -8.66 -8.54
C MET A 105 26.10 -7.83 -7.53
#